data_AF-A0A4Q3UA27-F1
#
_entry.id   AF-A0A4Q3UA27-F1
#
_cell.length_a   1.000
_cell.length_b   1.000
_cell.length_c   1.000
_cell.angle_alpha   90.00
_cell.angle_beta   90.00
_cell.angle_gamma   90.00
#
_symmetry.space_group_name_H-M   'P 1'
#
loop_
_entity.id
_entity.type
_entity.pdbx_description
1 polymer ?
#
loop_
_entity_poly.entity_id
_entity_poly.type
_entity_poly.pdbx_seq_one_letter_code
_entity_poly.pdbx_strand_id
1 'polypeptide(L)' 'MVVEVLKDIESEIEALAEILHACVHGGASVNFVLPFSVDDARTFWRRLSGSTVFVARIEGRVVGTVSLVPAKQP' A
#
# COMPACT_ATOMS: atom_id res chain seq x y z
N MET A 1 -4.69 -17.45 -5.27
CA MET A 1 -4.54 -15.99 -5.11
C MET A 1 -5.94 -15.39 -4.99
N VAL A 2 -6.17 -14.57 -3.97
CA VAL A 2 -7.45 -13.86 -3.76
C VAL A 2 -7.20 -12.35 -3.70
N VAL A 3 -8.14 -11.55 -4.20
CA VAL A 3 -8.08 -10.09 -4.10
C VAL A 3 -9.28 -9.64 -3.28
N GLU A 4 -9.03 -8.85 -2.24
CA GLU A 4 -10.06 -8.37 -1.33
C GLU A 4 -9.82 -6.92 -0.94
N VAL A 5 -10.90 -6.24 -0.50
CA VAL A 5 -10.81 -4.91 0.09
C VAL A 5 -10.24 -5.05 1.50
N LEU A 6 -9.18 -4.30 1.78
CA LEU A 6 -8.59 -4.23 3.10
C LEU A 6 -9.52 -3.49 4.07
N LYS A 7 -9.86 -4.14 5.18
CA LYS A 7 -10.78 -3.59 6.18
C LYS A 7 -10.08 -2.67 7.17
N ASP A 8 -8.86 -3.00 7.55
CA ASP A 8 -8.06 -2.24 8.50
C ASP A 8 -6.60 -2.17 8.04
N ILE A 9 -6.15 -0.95 7.76
CA ILE A 9 -4.78 -0.66 7.33
C ILE A 9 -3.78 -0.98 8.44
N GLU A 10 -4.13 -0.72 9.71
CA GLU A 10 -3.16 -0.87 10.80
C GLU A 10 -2.83 -2.36 11.04
N SER A 11 -3.81 -3.26 10.86
CA SER A 11 -3.60 -4.71 10.98
C SER A 11 -2.61 -5.29 9.96
N GLU A 12 -2.43 -4.65 8.81
CA GLU A 12 -1.57 -5.12 7.70
C GLU A 12 -0.44 -4.13 7.39
N ILE A 13 -0.22 -3.13 8.25
CA ILE A 13 0.68 -1.99 7.97
C ILE A 13 2.10 -2.43 7.65
N GLU A 14 2.59 -3.50 8.29
CA GLU A 14 3.90 -4.10 8.04
C GLU A 14 4.01 -4.58 6.59
N ALA A 15 3.09 -5.43 6.15
CA ALA A 15 3.13 -6.02 4.82
C ALA A 15 2.96 -4.96 3.72
N LEU A 16 2.08 -3.99 3.94
CA LEU A 16 1.89 -2.87 3.03
C LEU A 16 3.16 -1.99 2.92
N ALA A 17 3.81 -1.71 4.05
CA ALA A 17 5.02 -0.91 4.09
C ALA A 17 6.20 -1.62 3.42
N GLU A 18 6.38 -2.92 3.66
CA GLU A 18 7.39 -3.76 3.01
C GLU A 18 7.22 -3.76 1.48
N ILE A 19 5.99 -3.97 0.99
CA ILE A 19 5.69 -3.99 -0.44
C ILE A 19 6.02 -2.64 -1.08
N LEU A 20 5.56 -1.53 -0.49
CA LEU A 20 5.82 -0.20 -1.05
C LEU A 20 7.32 0.14 -1.02
N HIS A 21 8.00 -0.13 0.09
CA HIS A 21 9.45 0.08 0.20
C HIS A 21 10.23 -0.72 -0.85
N ALA A 22 9.90 -2.01 -1.03
CA ALA A 22 10.50 -2.87 -2.03
C ALA A 22 10.25 -2.37 -3.46
N CYS A 23 9.03 -1.90 -3.76
CA CYS A 23 8.72 -1.30 -5.07
C CYS A 23 9.58 -0.06 -5.34
N VAL A 24 9.71 0.85 -4.37
CA VAL A 24 10.54 2.06 -4.54
C VAL A 24 12.02 1.71 -4.74
N HIS A 25 12.55 0.76 -3.96
CA HIS A 25 13.94 0.31 -4.08
C HIS A 25 14.20 -0.50 -5.35
N GLY A 26 13.18 -1.20 -5.86
CA GLY A 26 13.20 -1.89 -7.15
C GLY A 26 13.12 -0.96 -8.36
N GLY A 27 13.03 0.36 -8.15
CA GLY A 27 12.96 1.36 -9.23
C GLY A 27 11.58 1.52 -9.85
N ALA A 28 10.51 1.11 -9.16
CA ALA A 28 9.15 1.33 -9.63
C ALA A 28 8.85 2.84 -9.70
N SER A 29 8.18 3.27 -10.78
CA SER A 29 7.77 4.66 -10.97
C SER A 29 6.52 4.99 -10.16
N VAL A 30 6.64 5.02 -8.84
CA VAL A 30 5.55 5.26 -7.87
C VAL A 30 5.62 6.64 -7.20
N ASN A 31 6.33 7.60 -7.81
CA ASN A 31 6.48 8.99 -7.34
C ASN A 31 7.19 9.18 -5.99
N PHE A 32 8.03 8.23 -5.59
CA PHE A 32 8.92 8.37 -4.43
C PHE A 32 10.36 8.54 -4.88
N VAL A 33 11.13 9.29 -4.09
CA VAL A 33 12.57 9.54 -4.29
C VAL A 33 13.36 8.92 -3.15
N LEU A 34 14.54 8.39 -3.47
CA LEU A 34 15.44 7.82 -2.48
C LEU A 34 16.22 8.92 -1.72
N PRO A 35 16.56 8.69 -0.44
CA PRO A 35 16.26 7.49 0.37
C PRO A 35 14.79 7.43 0.80
N PHE A 36 14.20 6.23 0.80
CA PHE A 36 12.81 6.00 1.19
C PHE A 36 12.71 4.88 2.24
N SER A 37 12.47 5.24 3.50
CA SER A 37 12.48 4.24 4.58
C SER A 37 11.19 3.41 4.63
N VAL A 38 11.21 2.29 5.34
CA VAL A 38 9.98 1.53 5.65
C VAL A 38 9.03 2.37 6.51
N ASP A 39 9.54 3.25 7.37
CA ASP A 39 8.71 4.14 8.19
C ASP A 39 8.01 5.24 7.37
N ASP A 40 8.64 5.70 6.29
CA ASP A 40 7.98 6.59 5.30
C ASP A 40 6.81 5.85 4.63
N ALA A 41 7.00 4.57 4.28
CA ALA A 41 5.95 3.74 3.71
C ALA A 41 4.78 3.53 4.68
N ARG A 42 5.04 3.25 5.97
CA ARG A 42 3.99 3.19 7.00
C ARG A 42 3.22 4.51 7.10
N THR A 43 3.96 5.61 7.12
CA THR A 43 3.38 6.96 7.23
C THR A 43 2.48 7.27 6.03
N PHE A 44 2.89 6.86 4.82
CA PHE A 44 2.06 6.97 3.63
C PHE A 44 0.73 6.21 3.80
N TRP A 45 0.78 4.92 4.16
CA TRP A 45 -0.42 4.10 4.32
C TRP A 45 -1.39 4.63 5.38
N ARG A 46 -0.87 5.12 6.51
CA ARG A 46 -1.72 5.76 7.55
C ARG A 46 -2.40 7.04 7.08
N ARG A 47 -1.86 7.72 6.06
CA ARG A 47 -2.42 8.97 5.50
C ARG A 47 -3.43 8.73 4.38
N LEU A 48 -3.64 7.50 3.93
CA LEU A 48 -4.64 7.14 2.89
C LEU A 48 -6.08 7.16 3.43
N SER A 49 -6.51 8.28 3.99
CA SER A 49 -7.90 8.48 4.41
C SER A 49 -8.83 8.58 3.19
N GLY A 50 -10.05 8.02 3.32
CA GLY A 50 -11.07 8.08 2.27
C GLY A 50 -10.78 7.28 1.00
N SER A 51 -9.67 6.54 0.97
CA SER A 51 -9.29 5.68 -0.15
C SER A 51 -9.68 4.23 0.15
N THR A 52 -10.04 3.47 -0.89
CA THR A 52 -10.25 2.02 -0.75
C THR A 52 -8.96 1.31 -1.13
N VAL A 53 -8.41 0.51 -0.21
CA VAL A 53 -7.21 -0.29 -0.48
C VAL A 53 -7.64 -1.73 -0.79
N PHE A 54 -7.14 -2.26 -1.88
CA PHE A 54 -7.25 -3.67 -2.25
C PHE A 54 -5.92 -4.36 -1.99
N VAL A 55 -5.99 -5.60 -1.48
CA VAL A 55 -4.81 -6.45 -1.26
C VAL A 55 -4.96 -7.74 -2.06
N ALA A 56 -3.87 -8.15 -2.71
CA ALA A 56 -3.74 -9.48 -3.28
C ALA A 56 -3.07 -10.40 -2.25
N ARG A 57 -3.68 -11.57 -1.98
CA ARG A 57 -3.14 -12.57 -1.07
C ARG A 57 -2.84 -13.90 -1.75
N ILE A 58 -1.74 -14.50 -1.33
CA ILE A 58 -1.38 -15.89 -1.62
C ILE A 58 -1.08 -16.54 -0.27
N GLU A 59 -1.77 -17.64 0.03
CA GLU A 59 -1.58 -18.39 1.29
C GLU A 59 -1.71 -17.52 2.56
N GLY A 60 -2.65 -16.57 2.54
CA GLY A 60 -2.90 -15.63 3.65
C GLY A 60 -1.95 -14.42 3.71
N ARG A 61 -0.82 -14.46 2.99
CA ARG A 61 0.15 -13.35 2.95
C ARG A 61 -0.24 -12.32 1.89
N VAL A 62 -0.16 -11.04 2.23
CA VAL A 62 -0.28 -9.94 1.27
C VAL A 62 0.94 -9.92 0.36
N VAL A 63 0.72 -9.94 -0.96
CA VAL A 63 1.77 -9.94 -1.99
C VAL A 63 1.67 -8.76 -2.95
N GLY A 64 0.62 -7.94 -2.84
CA GLY A 64 0.42 -6.77 -3.69
C GLY A 64 -0.75 -5.92 -3.20
N THR A 65 -0.78 -4.66 -3.64
CA THR A 65 -1.73 -3.65 -3.13
C THR A 65 -2.14 -2.70 -4.24
N VAL A 66 -3.40 -2.24 -4.23
CA VAL A 66 -3.88 -1.14 -5.08
C VAL A 66 -4.69 -0.18 -4.22
N SER A 67 -4.44 1.12 -4.35
CA SER A 67 -5.23 2.17 -3.68
C SER A 67 -6.13 2.86 -4.68
N LEU A 68 -7.44 2.87 -4.42
CA LEU A 68 -8.44 3.60 -5.18
C LEU A 68 -8.79 4.91 -4.44
N VAL A 69 -8.38 6.03 -5.01
CA VAL A 69 -8.73 7.37 -4.51
C VAL A 69 -9.94 7.87 -5.31
N PRO A 70 -11.10 8.11 -4.67
CA PRO A 70 -12.26 8.64 -5.38
C PRO A 70 -12.00 10.07 -5.84
N ALA A 71 -12.45 10.39 -7.05
CA ALA A 71 -12.47 11.77 -7.52
C ALA A 71 -13.50 12.58 -6.70
N LYS A 72 -13.27 13.90 -6.59
CA LYS A 72 -14.29 14.79 -6.03
C LYS A 72 -15.52 14.75 -6.93
N GLN A 73 -16.70 14.68 -6.33
CA GLN A 73 -17.95 14.88 -7.07
C GLN A 73 -17.90 16.27 -7.75
N PRO A 74 -18.21 16.37 -9.05
CA PRO A 74 -18.18 17.63 -9.78
C PRO A 74 -19.18 18.65 -9.25
#